data_AF-A0A6P0X9L0-F1
#
_entry.id   AF-A0A6P0X9L0-F1
#
_cell.length_a   1.000
_cell.length_b   1.000
_cell.length_c   1.000
_cell.angle_alpha   90.00
_cell.angle_beta   90.00
_cell.angle_gamma   90.00
#
_symmetry.space_group_name_H-M   'P 1'
#
loop_
_entity.id
_entity.type
_entity.pdbx_description
1 polymer ?
#
loop_
_entity_poly.entity_id
_entity_poly.type
_entity_poly.pdbx_seq_one_letter_code
_entity_poly.pdbx_strand_id
1 'polypeptide(L)'
;RKAIYAERRRVLEGLDLKEQVIQYGEKTMDDIVEAYVNPELPPEEWQLDNLVSKVKEFIYLLQDLEPEHLDDMTIGEIKTFLHEEVRKAYDIKEAQVDQIQAGLMRQAERFFILQQIDTLWREHLQSMDALRESVGLRGYGQKDPLIEYKQEGYEMFLEMMIDIRRNVVYSLFQFQPQLQPQAV
;
A
#
# COMPACT_ATOMS: atom_id res chain seq x y z
N ARG A 1 -0.73 -16.09 -9.96
CA ARG A 1 -1.88 -15.93 -10.92
C ARG A 1 -3.24 -16.05 -10.24
N LYS A 2 -3.64 -17.21 -9.66
CA LYS A 2 -4.98 -17.41 -9.06
C LYS A 2 -5.36 -16.35 -8.01
N ALA A 3 -4.42 -15.96 -7.14
CA ALA A 3 -4.64 -14.95 -6.11
C ALA A 3 -5.08 -13.59 -6.68
N ILE A 4 -4.36 -13.06 -7.68
CA ILE A 4 -4.68 -11.76 -8.31
C ILE A 4 -6.02 -11.78 -9.02
N TYR A 5 -6.35 -12.85 -9.74
CA TYR A 5 -7.66 -12.95 -10.39
C TYR A 5 -8.81 -13.05 -9.38
N ALA A 6 -8.60 -13.70 -8.24
CA ALA A 6 -9.58 -13.74 -7.16
C ALA A 6 -9.75 -12.36 -6.52
N GLU A 7 -8.64 -11.66 -6.27
CA GLU A 7 -8.66 -10.31 -5.71
C GLU A 7 -9.37 -9.32 -6.63
N ARG A 8 -9.00 -9.30 -7.91
CA ARG A 8 -9.64 -8.46 -8.93
C ARG A 8 -11.14 -8.73 -9.02
N ARG A 9 -11.56 -10.00 -8.94
CA ARG A 9 -12.99 -10.36 -8.94
C ARG A 9 -13.71 -9.83 -7.71
N ARG A 10 -13.12 -9.98 -6.51
CA ARG A 10 -13.68 -9.45 -5.26
C ARG A 10 -13.92 -7.94 -5.36
N VAL A 11 -12.96 -7.20 -5.92
CA VAL A 11 -13.05 -5.75 -6.09
C VAL A 11 -14.14 -5.36 -7.09
N LEU A 12 -14.31 -6.11 -8.17
CA LEU A 12 -15.39 -5.92 -9.14
C LEU A 12 -16.77 -6.18 -8.54
N GLU A 13 -16.89 -7.19 -7.68
CA GLU A 13 -18.12 -7.48 -6.93
C GLU A 13 -18.42 -6.42 -5.86
N GLY A 14 -17.45 -5.55 -5.55
CA GLY A 14 -17.62 -4.39 -4.67
C GLY A 14 -17.73 -4.75 -3.18
N LEU A 15 -17.26 -5.92 -2.79
CA LEU A 15 -17.32 -6.42 -1.42
C LEU A 15 -16.28 -5.69 -0.55
N ASP A 16 -16.75 -5.00 0.50
CA ASP A 16 -15.94 -4.43 1.60
C ASP A 16 -14.74 -3.56 1.18
N LEU A 17 -14.88 -2.77 0.12
CA LEU A 17 -13.79 -1.92 -0.42
C LEU A 17 -13.24 -0.92 0.61
N LYS A 18 -14.10 -0.38 1.48
CA LYS A 18 -13.71 0.53 2.58
C LYS A 18 -12.67 -0.13 3.48
N GLU A 19 -13.06 -1.26 4.07
CA GLU A 19 -12.19 -1.98 5.00
C GLU A 19 -10.92 -2.46 4.32
N GLN A 20 -10.99 -2.86 3.05
CA GLN A 20 -9.81 -3.24 2.29
C GLN A 20 -8.80 -2.09 2.16
N VAL A 21 -9.27 -0.88 1.88
CA VAL A 21 -8.40 0.30 1.72
C VAL A 21 -7.84 0.76 3.07
N ILE A 22 -8.65 0.71 4.13
CA ILE A 22 -8.17 0.98 5.49
C ILE A 22 -7.07 -0.01 5.87
N GLN A 23 -7.27 -1.31 5.64
CA GLN A 23 -6.24 -2.34 5.88
C GLN A 23 -4.98 -2.12 5.04
N TYR A 24 -5.11 -1.58 3.83
CA TYR A 24 -3.95 -1.20 3.02
C TYR A 24 -3.19 -0.05 3.66
N GLY A 25 -3.90 0.95 4.22
CA GLY A 25 -3.33 2.05 4.98
C GLY A 25 -2.60 1.56 6.23
N GLU A 26 -3.26 0.75 7.08
CA GLU A 26 -2.68 0.18 8.31
C GLU A 26 -1.39 -0.58 8.03
N LYS A 27 -1.42 -1.51 7.08
CA LYS A 27 -0.21 -2.25 6.70
C LYS A 27 0.86 -1.37 6.07
N THR A 28 0.48 -0.29 5.40
CA THR A 28 1.46 0.68 4.87
C THR A 28 2.14 1.42 6.02
N MET A 29 1.41 1.76 7.09
CA MET A 29 2.01 2.33 8.31
C MET A 29 2.94 1.32 8.99
N ASP A 30 2.54 0.05 9.08
CA ASP A 30 3.41 -1.01 9.61
C ASP A 30 4.73 -1.09 8.84
N ASP A 31 4.66 -1.10 7.50
CA ASP A 31 5.85 -1.16 6.66
C ASP A 31 6.74 0.10 6.83
N ILE A 32 6.15 1.28 7.10
CA ILE A 32 6.89 2.51 7.37
C ILE A 32 7.56 2.43 8.74
N VAL A 33 6.85 1.99 9.78
CA VAL A 33 7.43 1.80 11.12
C VAL A 33 8.62 0.86 11.06
N GLU A 34 8.46 -0.29 10.39
CA GLU A 34 9.53 -1.29 10.24
C GLU A 34 10.75 -0.78 9.46
N ALA A 35 10.57 0.20 8.58
CA ALA A 35 11.65 0.80 7.81
C ALA A 35 12.50 1.80 8.61
N TYR A 36 11.93 2.44 9.64
CA TYR A 36 12.58 3.53 10.38
C TYR A 36 12.82 3.24 11.87
N VAL A 37 12.23 2.17 12.39
CA VAL A 37 12.35 1.75 13.78
C VAL A 37 12.93 0.35 13.85
N ASN A 38 14.13 0.24 14.42
CA ASN A 38 14.77 -1.06 14.65
C ASN A 38 14.54 -1.50 16.11
N PRO A 39 13.85 -2.63 16.35
CA PRO A 39 13.62 -3.16 17.70
C PRO A 39 14.88 -3.55 18.46
N GLU A 40 16.02 -3.74 17.76
CA GLU A 40 17.30 -4.07 18.38
C GLU A 40 18.07 -2.83 18.86
N LEU A 41 17.64 -1.64 18.45
CA LEU A 41 18.25 -0.36 18.84
C LEU A 41 17.44 0.31 19.96
N PRO A 42 18.10 1.10 20.83
CA PRO A 42 17.40 1.86 21.86
C PRO A 42 16.50 2.94 21.22
N PRO A 43 15.37 3.33 21.87
CA PRO A 43 14.40 4.28 21.30
C PRO A 43 14.99 5.60 20.84
N GLU A 44 16.05 6.07 21.49
CA GLU A 44 16.75 7.32 21.14
C GLU A 44 17.47 7.26 19.79
N GLU A 45 17.70 6.06 19.24
CA GLU A 45 18.28 5.85 17.91
C GLU A 45 17.21 5.65 16.82
N TRP A 46 15.92 5.65 17.16
CA TRP A 46 14.84 5.52 16.18
C TRP A 46 14.73 6.77 15.31
N GLN A 47 14.50 6.57 14.02
CA GLN A 47 14.41 7.68 13.05
C GLN A 47 12.99 8.23 12.97
N LEU A 48 12.45 8.72 14.10
CA LEU A 48 11.07 9.17 14.22
C LEU A 48 10.73 10.35 13.29
N ASP A 49 11.66 11.28 13.07
CA ASP A 49 11.50 12.36 12.10
C ASP A 49 11.24 11.85 10.66
N ASN A 50 12.00 10.84 10.24
CA ASN A 50 11.89 10.25 8.91
C ASN A 50 10.61 9.42 8.79
N LEU A 51 10.24 8.70 9.85
CA LEU A 51 8.97 7.97 9.94
C LEU A 51 7.79 8.92 9.76
N VAL A 52 7.73 9.98 10.57
CA VAL A 52 6.64 10.97 10.53
C VAL A 52 6.58 11.66 9.17
N SER A 53 7.72 12.08 8.63
CA SER A 53 7.80 12.66 7.29
C SER A 53 7.24 11.71 6.23
N LYS A 54 7.57 10.42 6.32
CA LYS A 54 7.07 9.42 5.36
C LYS A 54 5.57 9.17 5.51
N VAL A 55 5.05 9.14 6.73
CA VAL A 55 3.60 9.05 6.99
C VAL A 55 2.88 10.23 6.35
N LYS A 56 3.38 11.47 6.54
CA LYS A 56 2.83 12.70 5.97
C LYS A 56 2.82 12.70 4.44
N GLU A 57 3.81 12.09 3.78
CA GLU A 57 3.83 11.93 2.32
C GLU A 57 2.69 11.05 1.81
N PHE A 58 2.40 9.95 2.50
CA PHE A 58 1.30 9.04 2.12
C PHE A 58 -0.07 9.61 2.45
N ILE A 59 -0.20 10.24 3.61
CA ILE A 59 -1.47 10.71 4.15
C ILE A 59 -1.29 12.18 4.55
N TYR A 60 -1.57 13.08 3.60
CA TYR A 60 -1.46 14.52 3.83
C TYR A 60 -2.39 15.03 4.93
N LEU A 61 -3.40 14.27 5.36
CA LEU A 61 -4.28 14.67 6.47
C LEU A 61 -3.62 14.51 7.86
N LEU A 62 -2.43 13.90 7.93
CA LEU A 62 -1.65 13.73 9.16
C LEU A 62 -0.54 14.79 9.30
N GLN A 63 -0.70 15.99 8.72
CA GLN A 63 0.33 17.05 8.84
C GLN A 63 0.61 17.47 10.28
N ASP A 64 -0.35 17.32 11.18
CA ASP A 64 -0.20 17.69 12.60
C ASP A 64 0.52 16.60 13.43
N LEU A 65 0.83 15.45 12.84
CA LEU A 65 1.62 14.40 13.49
C LEU A 65 3.07 14.87 13.65
N GLU A 66 3.50 15.12 14.86
CA GLU A 66 4.91 15.41 15.19
C GLU A 66 5.61 14.20 15.86
N PRO A 67 6.95 14.08 15.75
CA PRO A 67 7.72 13.00 16.36
C PRO A 67 7.51 12.86 17.87
N GLU A 68 7.32 13.98 18.58
CA GLU A 68 7.10 14.01 20.03
C GLU A 68 5.83 13.28 20.47
N HIS A 69 4.88 13.04 19.56
CA HIS A 69 3.72 12.20 19.86
C HIS A 69 4.08 10.71 19.99
N LEU A 70 5.26 10.31 19.52
CA LEU A 70 5.72 8.92 19.44
C LEU A 70 6.87 8.59 20.40
N ASP A 71 7.57 9.59 20.96
CA ASP A 71 8.82 9.44 21.73
C ASP A 71 8.75 8.41 22.88
N ASP A 72 7.62 8.34 23.58
CA ASP A 72 7.42 7.45 24.74
C ASP A 72 6.65 6.16 24.40
N MET A 73 6.37 5.90 23.12
CA MET A 73 5.59 4.74 22.69
C MET A 73 6.49 3.55 22.33
N THR A 74 6.06 2.35 22.69
CA THR A 74 6.62 1.12 22.14
C THR A 74 6.27 0.97 20.66
N ILE A 75 7.02 0.14 19.92
CA ILE A 75 6.74 -0.15 18.50
C ILE A 75 5.29 -0.61 18.28
N GLY A 76 4.75 -1.43 19.18
CA GLY A 76 3.36 -1.89 19.10
C GLY A 76 2.35 -0.77 19.32
N GLU A 77 2.65 0.17 20.22
CA GLU A 77 1.83 1.36 20.46
C GLU A 77 1.90 2.34 19.28
N ILE A 78 3.09 2.57 18.70
CA ILE A 78 3.25 3.39 17.49
C ILE A 78 2.40 2.83 16.34
N LYS A 79 2.49 1.51 16.08
CA LYS A 79 1.68 0.86 15.04
C LYS A 79 0.18 1.05 15.30
N THR A 80 -0.27 0.77 16.52
CA THR A 80 -1.68 0.91 16.91
C THR A 80 -2.16 2.35 16.76
N PHE A 81 -1.38 3.32 17.24
CA PHE A 81 -1.67 4.74 17.11
C PHE A 81 -1.80 5.16 15.64
N LEU A 82 -0.86 4.77 14.78
CA LEU A 82 -0.92 5.10 13.35
C LEU A 82 -2.10 4.42 12.65
N HIS A 83 -2.52 3.22 13.07
CA HIS A 83 -3.72 2.57 12.52
C HIS A 83 -4.99 3.37 12.84
N GLU A 84 -5.10 3.89 14.07
CA GLU A 84 -6.21 4.77 14.45
C GLU A 84 -6.20 6.08 13.66
N GLU A 85 -5.03 6.70 13.49
CA GLU A 85 -4.87 7.92 12.70
C GLU A 85 -5.21 7.71 11.21
N VAL A 86 -4.84 6.56 10.62
CA VAL A 86 -5.25 6.17 9.27
C VAL A 86 -6.78 6.10 9.16
N ARG A 87 -7.46 5.48 10.12
CA ARG A 87 -8.93 5.35 10.12
C ARG A 87 -9.59 6.72 10.19
N LYS A 88 -9.14 7.59 11.10
CA LYS A 88 -9.63 8.97 11.23
C LYS A 88 -9.41 9.77 9.93
N ALA A 89 -8.20 9.73 9.39
CA ALA A 89 -7.86 10.41 8.14
C ALA A 89 -8.71 9.90 6.97
N TYR A 90 -8.95 8.59 6.90
CA TYR A 90 -9.79 7.99 5.90
C TYR A 90 -11.24 8.46 6.00
N ASP A 91 -11.83 8.49 7.21
CA ASP A 91 -13.21 8.96 7.40
C ASP A 91 -13.36 10.44 7.02
N ILE A 92 -12.36 11.28 7.33
CA ILE A 92 -12.30 12.67 6.88
C ILE A 92 -12.25 12.73 5.35
N LYS A 93 -11.40 11.92 4.72
CA LYS A 93 -11.24 11.88 3.26
C LYS A 93 -12.53 11.42 2.56
N GLU A 94 -13.17 10.37 3.08
CA GLU A 94 -14.45 9.88 2.59
C GLU A 94 -15.51 10.99 2.65
N ALA A 95 -15.65 11.68 3.79
CA ALA A 95 -16.59 12.78 3.92
C ALA A 95 -16.31 13.92 2.94
N GLN A 96 -15.05 14.29 2.71
CA GLN A 96 -14.66 15.32 1.73
C GLN A 96 -15.02 14.92 0.29
N VAL A 97 -14.78 13.67 -0.08
CA VAL A 97 -15.07 13.17 -1.43
C VAL A 97 -16.58 13.02 -1.65
N ASP A 98 -17.31 12.50 -0.67
CA ASP A 98 -18.75 12.28 -0.81
C ASP A 98 -19.58 13.57 -0.70
N GLN A 99 -19.02 14.65 -0.14
CA GLN A 99 -19.59 16.00 -0.25
C GLN A 99 -19.70 16.49 -1.70
N ILE A 100 -18.81 16.02 -2.58
CA ILE A 100 -18.83 16.36 -4.00
C ILE A 100 -19.89 15.54 -4.73
N GLN A 101 -19.93 14.24 -4.47
CA GLN A 101 -20.97 13.33 -4.96
C GLN A 101 -21.11 12.12 -4.03
N ALA A 102 -22.31 11.83 -3.56
CA ALA A 102 -22.58 10.67 -2.72
C ALA A 102 -22.13 9.36 -3.39
N GLY A 103 -21.36 8.55 -2.64
CA GLY A 103 -20.83 7.26 -3.12
C GLY A 103 -19.67 7.39 -4.11
N LEU A 104 -19.10 8.59 -4.30
CA LEU A 104 -17.92 8.78 -5.12
C LEU A 104 -16.69 8.12 -4.50
N MET A 105 -16.58 8.11 -3.17
CA MET A 105 -15.47 7.44 -2.49
C MET A 105 -15.42 5.94 -2.83
N ARG A 106 -16.57 5.25 -2.81
CA ARG A 106 -16.68 3.83 -3.20
C ARG A 106 -16.22 3.59 -4.64
N GLN A 107 -16.50 4.53 -5.55
CA GLN A 107 -16.07 4.45 -6.95
C GLN A 107 -14.57 4.68 -7.08
N ALA A 108 -14.03 5.68 -6.37
CA ALA A 108 -12.61 6.00 -6.36
C ALA A 108 -11.77 4.82 -5.88
N GLU A 109 -12.16 4.16 -4.79
CA GLU A 109 -11.46 2.98 -4.29
C GLU A 109 -11.44 1.83 -5.28
N ARG A 110 -12.63 1.48 -5.84
CA ARG A 110 -12.71 0.43 -6.85
C ARG A 110 -11.79 0.76 -8.02
N PHE A 111 -11.82 2.00 -8.47
CA PHE A 111 -10.99 2.48 -9.57
C PHE A 111 -9.50 2.33 -9.25
N PHE A 112 -9.02 2.89 -8.13
CA PHE A 112 -7.61 2.85 -7.77
C PHE A 112 -7.12 1.43 -7.50
N ILE A 113 -7.89 0.59 -6.81
CA ILE A 113 -7.49 -0.81 -6.57
C ILE A 113 -7.35 -1.56 -7.90
N LEU A 114 -8.35 -1.47 -8.79
CA LEU A 114 -8.29 -2.15 -10.08
C LEU A 114 -7.16 -1.62 -10.96
N GLN A 115 -6.98 -0.30 -11.01
CA GLN A 115 -5.93 0.34 -11.78
C GLN A 115 -4.54 -0.13 -11.34
N GLN A 116 -4.28 -0.18 -10.03
CA GLN A 116 -2.99 -0.59 -9.49
C GLN A 116 -2.76 -2.10 -9.68
N ILE A 117 -3.78 -2.94 -9.45
CA ILE A 117 -3.71 -4.37 -9.75
C ILE A 117 -3.38 -4.61 -11.23
N ASP A 118 -4.11 -3.98 -12.15
CA ASP A 118 -3.96 -4.22 -13.58
C ASP A 118 -2.60 -3.74 -14.10
N THR A 119 -2.11 -2.60 -13.60
CA THR A 119 -0.79 -2.05 -13.96
C THR A 119 0.35 -2.93 -13.45
N LEU A 120 0.41 -3.16 -12.13
CA LEU A 120 1.53 -3.86 -11.49
C LEU A 120 1.54 -5.36 -11.82
N TRP A 121 0.37 -5.97 -12.05
CA TRP A 121 0.31 -7.36 -12.51
C TRP A 121 0.91 -7.55 -13.90
N ARG A 122 0.66 -6.61 -14.81
CA ARG A 122 1.25 -6.65 -16.16
C ARG A 122 2.77 -6.51 -16.09
N GLU A 123 3.28 -5.61 -15.27
CA GLU A 123 4.72 -5.42 -15.04
C GLU A 123 5.34 -6.67 -14.41
N HIS A 124 4.71 -7.24 -13.37
CA HIS A 124 5.16 -8.49 -12.76
C HIS A 124 5.22 -9.64 -13.76
N LEU A 125 4.26 -9.77 -14.68
CA LEU A 125 4.32 -10.79 -15.74
C LEU A 125 5.54 -10.62 -16.64
N GLN A 126 5.86 -9.38 -17.03
CA GLN A 126 7.07 -9.09 -17.81
C GLN A 126 8.34 -9.44 -17.04
N SER A 127 8.40 -9.09 -15.76
CA SER A 127 9.55 -9.42 -14.91
C SER A 127 9.67 -10.93 -14.67
N MET A 128 8.57 -11.67 -14.59
CA MET A 128 8.57 -13.14 -14.49
C MET A 128 9.07 -13.84 -15.76
N ASP A 129 8.82 -13.25 -16.93
CA ASP A 129 9.38 -13.75 -18.20
C ASP A 129 10.89 -13.50 -18.26
N ALA A 130 11.35 -12.31 -17.86
CA ALA A 130 12.78 -11.99 -17.75
C ALA A 130 13.52 -12.87 -16.73
N LEU A 131 12.91 -13.11 -15.56
CA LEU A 131 13.45 -14.01 -14.53
C LEU A 131 13.63 -15.43 -15.07
N ARG A 132 12.66 -15.92 -15.84
CA ARG A 132 12.72 -17.26 -16.45
C ARG A 132 13.90 -17.39 -17.40
N GLU A 133 14.18 -16.37 -18.22
CA GLU A 133 15.33 -16.36 -19.11
C GLU A 133 16.65 -16.33 -18.33
N SER A 134 16.76 -15.44 -17.34
CA SER A 134 17.94 -15.30 -16.49
C SER A 134 18.29 -16.59 -15.73
N VAL A 135 17.31 -17.21 -15.07
CA VAL A 135 17.50 -18.48 -14.34
C VAL A 135 17.93 -19.61 -15.28
N GLY A 136 17.39 -19.64 -16.51
CA GLY A 136 17.82 -20.59 -17.55
C GLY A 136 19.30 -20.46 -17.90
N LEU A 137 19.85 -19.24 -17.89
CA LEU A 137 21.27 -18.97 -18.10
C LEU A 137 22.13 -19.32 -16.86
N ARG A 138 21.56 -19.21 -15.65
CA ARG A 138 22.24 -19.54 -14.37
C ARG A 138 22.29 -21.02 -14.04
N GLY A 139 21.52 -21.86 -14.73
CA GLY A 139 21.44 -23.32 -14.50
C GLY A 139 22.73 -24.13 -14.72
N TYR A 140 23.86 -23.47 -14.98
CA TYR A 140 25.20 -24.06 -14.90
C TYR A 140 25.77 -24.07 -13.47
N GLY A 141 25.14 -23.38 -12.51
CA GLY A 141 25.46 -23.41 -11.09
C GLY A 141 24.80 -24.59 -10.37
N GLN A 142 25.40 -25.11 -9.30
CA GLN A 142 24.98 -26.32 -8.58
C GLN A 142 23.57 -26.27 -7.91
N LYS A 143 22.80 -25.19 -8.09
CA LYS A 143 21.45 -25.02 -7.53
C LYS A 143 20.38 -25.36 -8.58
N ASP A 144 19.26 -25.93 -8.14
CA ASP A 144 18.14 -26.28 -9.02
C ASP A 144 17.45 -25.00 -9.56
N PRO A 145 17.49 -24.74 -10.88
CA PRO A 145 16.89 -23.55 -11.48
C PRO A 145 15.39 -23.39 -11.18
N LEU A 146 14.67 -24.51 -11.03
CA LEU A 146 13.24 -24.45 -10.72
C LEU A 146 12.98 -23.92 -9.31
N ILE A 147 13.89 -24.20 -8.37
CA ILE A 147 13.79 -23.72 -6.98
C ILE A 147 14.05 -22.22 -6.95
N GLU A 148 15.12 -21.75 -7.60
CA GLU A 148 15.47 -20.32 -7.67
C GLU A 148 14.34 -19.51 -8.31
N TYR A 149 13.82 -19.96 -9.46
CA TYR A 149 12.70 -19.29 -10.14
C TYR A 149 11.47 -19.13 -9.24
N LYS A 150 11.14 -20.16 -8.44
CA LYS A 150 9.99 -20.11 -7.53
C LYS A 150 10.23 -19.17 -6.35
N GLN A 151 11.44 -19.14 -5.81
CA GLN A 151 11.77 -18.29 -4.67
C GLN A 151 11.79 -16.81 -5.08
N GLU A 152 12.60 -16.46 -6.08
CA GLU A 152 12.70 -15.09 -6.59
C GLU A 152 11.33 -14.60 -7.11
N GLY A 153 10.60 -15.46 -7.83
CA GLY A 153 9.26 -15.11 -8.33
C GLY A 153 8.22 -14.90 -7.21
N TYR A 154 8.39 -15.54 -6.06
CA TYR A 154 7.52 -15.32 -4.90
C TYR A 154 7.87 -14.01 -4.18
N GLU A 155 9.15 -13.69 -4.02
CA GLU A 155 9.62 -12.41 -3.47
C GLU A 155 9.09 -11.24 -4.32
N MET A 156 9.27 -11.31 -5.64
CA MET A 156 8.72 -10.32 -6.59
C MET A 156 7.19 -10.22 -6.54
N PHE A 157 6.50 -11.31 -6.20
CA PHE A 157 5.04 -11.29 -6.03
C PHE A 157 4.65 -10.56 -4.73
N LEU A 158 5.37 -10.77 -3.64
CA LEU A 158 5.14 -10.07 -2.37
C LEU A 158 5.40 -8.57 -2.51
N GLU A 159 6.51 -8.18 -3.17
CA GLU A 159 6.83 -6.78 -3.46
C GLU A 159 5.71 -6.12 -4.27
N MET A 160 5.26 -6.75 -5.36
CA MET A 160 4.13 -6.25 -6.15
C MET A 160 2.88 -6.04 -5.29
N MET A 161 2.58 -6.94 -4.35
CA MET A 161 1.43 -6.78 -3.46
C MET A 161 1.60 -5.60 -2.48
N ILE A 162 2.82 -5.38 -1.98
CA ILE A 162 3.14 -4.21 -1.14
C ILE A 162 2.94 -2.92 -1.96
N ASP A 163 3.45 -2.88 -3.19
CA ASP A 163 3.33 -1.73 -4.08
C ASP A 163 1.88 -1.41 -4.44
N ILE A 164 1.05 -2.44 -4.71
CA ILE A 164 -0.39 -2.25 -4.93
C ILE A 164 -1.01 -1.53 -3.73
N ARG A 165 -0.76 -2.00 -2.49
CA ARG A 165 -1.33 -1.39 -1.28
C ARG A 165 -0.90 0.06 -1.13
N ARG A 166 0.41 0.31 -1.20
CA ARG A 166 1.02 1.64 -1.04
C ARG A 166 0.49 2.62 -2.09
N ASN A 167 0.47 2.21 -3.36
CA ASN A 167 0.02 3.07 -4.46
C ASN A 167 -1.48 3.38 -4.37
N VAL A 168 -2.31 2.43 -3.93
CA VAL A 168 -3.74 2.67 -3.68
C VAL A 168 -3.92 3.72 -2.60
N VAL A 169 -3.26 3.57 -1.45
CA VAL A 169 -3.35 4.52 -0.32
C VAL A 169 -2.91 5.91 -0.77
N TYR A 170 -1.73 6.02 -1.38
CA TYR A 170 -1.21 7.29 -1.87
C TYR A 170 -2.15 7.95 -2.88
N SER A 171 -2.58 7.21 -3.90
CA SER A 171 -3.46 7.75 -4.96
C SER A 171 -4.81 8.21 -4.41
N LEU A 172 -5.37 7.47 -3.45
CA LEU A 172 -6.65 7.79 -2.83
C LEU A 172 -6.57 9.09 -2.02
N PHE A 173 -5.52 9.29 -1.22
CA PHE A 173 -5.37 10.54 -0.46
C PHE A 173 -5.08 11.72 -1.40
N GLN A 174 -4.28 11.54 -2.46
CA GLN A 174 -4.03 12.60 -3.45
C GLN A 174 -5.25 12.90 -4.35
N PHE A 175 -6.27 12.04 -4.36
CA PHE A 175 -7.45 12.22 -5.20
C PHE A 175 -8.25 13.48 -4.82
N GLN A 176 -8.34 14.43 -5.74
CA GLN A 176 -9.16 15.63 -5.62
C GLN A 176 -10.15 15.68 -6.80
N PRO A 177 -11.37 15.15 -6.63
CA PRO A 177 -12.33 15.16 -7.72
C PRO A 177 -12.77 16.58 -8.03
N GLN A 178 -12.80 16.92 -9.32
CA GLN A 178 -13.45 18.14 -9.80
C GLN A 178 -14.81 17.75 -10.38
N LEU A 179 -15.86 18.52 -10.07
CA LEU A 179 -17.14 18.39 -10.76
C LEU A 179 -16.92 18.76 -12.22
N GLN A 180 -16.96 17.79 -13.13
CA GLN A 180 -17.05 18.10 -14.55
C GLN A 180 -18.46 18.66 -14.81
N PRO A 181 -18.59 19.89 -15.34
CA PRO A 181 -19.88 20.38 -15.77
C PRO A 181 -20.41 19.41 -16.83
N GLN A 182 -21.59 18.85 -16.61
CA GLN A 182 -22.25 18.04 -17.64
C GLN A 182 -22.36 18.93 -18.89
N ALA A 183 -21.77 18.49 -20.00
CA ALA A 183 -21.98 19.13 -21.29
C ALA A 183 -23.48 19.03 -21.60
N VAL A 184 -24.14 20.20 -21.61
CA VAL A 184 -25.56 20.37 -21.90
C VAL A 184 -25.83 20.13 -23.37
#